data_AF-A0A6I7Q3N8-F1
#
_entry.id   AF-A0A6I7Q3N8-F1
#
_cell.length_a   1.000
_cell.length_b   1.000
_cell.length_c   1.000
_cell.angle_alpha   90.00
_cell.angle_beta   90.00
_cell.angle_gamma   90.00
#
_symmetry.space_group_name_H-M   'P 1'
#
loop_
_entity.id
_entity.type
_entity.pdbx_description
1 polymer ?
#
loop_
_entity_poly.entity_id
_entity_poly.type
_entity_poly.pdbx_seq_one_letter_code
_entity_poly.pdbx_strand_id
1 'polypeptide(L)'
;MDINQVVGTLVCTYRIPGLEHCSLRILKDRKGKLQVATDPVGTRPGNWVFTASGSAGRYAMGDASILTDLTIGGIIDHWEPETLARTAPATSRATSQAPAPDSGAAQAA
;
A
#
# COMPACT_ATOMS: atom_id res chain seq x y z
N MET A 1 3.11 -10.62 0.56
CA MET A 1 2.78 -9.19 0.46
C MET A 1 1.79 -9.05 -0.67
N ASP A 2 0.61 -8.51 -0.39
CA ASP A 2 -0.49 -8.41 -1.35
C ASP A 2 -0.97 -6.96 -1.46
N ILE A 3 -1.51 -6.60 -2.62
CA ILE A 3 -2.11 -5.28 -2.86
C ILE A 3 -3.61 -5.38 -2.67
N ASN A 4 -4.16 -4.54 -1.79
CA ASN A 4 -5.58 -4.51 -1.47
C ASN A 4 -6.09 -3.06 -1.47
N GLN A 5 -7.40 -2.89 -1.65
CA GLN A 5 -8.05 -1.61 -1.45
C GLN A 5 -8.73 -1.58 -0.07
N VAL A 6 -8.55 -0.48 0.67
CA VAL A 6 -9.30 -0.24 1.91
C VAL A 6 -10.74 0.09 1.54
N VAL A 7 -11.69 -0.67 2.05
CA VAL A 7 -13.13 -0.45 1.78
C VAL A 7 -13.89 0.09 2.98
N GLY A 8 -13.34 -0.03 4.19
CA GLY A 8 -14.02 0.41 5.40
C GLY A 8 -13.22 0.23 6.68
N THR A 9 -13.86 0.57 7.79
CA THR A 9 -13.36 0.38 9.16
C THR A 9 -14.13 -0.75 9.81
N LEU A 10 -13.44 -1.63 10.53
CA LEU A 10 -14.08 -2.61 11.40
C LEU A 10 -13.98 -2.11 12.86
N VAL A 11 -15.09 -2.10 13.58
CA VAL A 11 -15.13 -1.75 15.01
C VAL A 11 -15.30 -3.02 15.82
N CYS A 12 -14.37 -3.26 16.74
CA CYS A 12 -14.38 -4.42 17.63
C CYS A 12 -14.35 -3.94 19.09
N THR A 13 -15.51 -3.95 19.74
CA THR A 13 -15.68 -3.48 21.13
C THR A 13 -15.28 -4.52 22.17
N TYR A 14 -15.18 -5.80 21.79
CA TYR A 14 -14.78 -6.90 22.67
C TYR A 14 -13.68 -7.72 22.00
N ARG A 15 -12.45 -7.61 22.53
CA ARG A 15 -11.23 -8.15 21.92
C ARG A 15 -10.27 -8.71 22.99
N ILE A 16 -9.40 -9.63 22.59
CA ILE A 16 -8.35 -10.13 23.48
C ILE A 16 -7.34 -9.00 23.79
N PRO A 17 -6.70 -9.00 24.98
CA PRO A 17 -5.73 -7.98 25.34
C PRO A 17 -4.59 -7.84 24.31
N GLY A 18 -4.06 -8.95 23.80
CA GLY A 18 -2.92 -8.91 22.88
C GLY A 18 -3.19 -8.31 21.49
N LEU A 19 -4.44 -8.02 21.10
CA LEU A 19 -4.73 -7.26 19.89
C LEU A 19 -4.64 -5.73 20.14
N GLU A 20 -4.48 -5.32 21.40
CA GLU A 20 -4.37 -3.93 21.87
C GLU A 20 -5.52 -3.04 21.39
N HIS A 21 -5.33 -1.73 21.30
CA HIS A 21 -6.30 -0.79 20.72
C HIS A 21 -5.99 -0.44 19.25
N CYS A 22 -5.47 -1.42 18.50
CA CYS A 22 -5.14 -1.21 17.08
C CYS A 22 -6.38 -0.86 16.25
N SER A 23 -6.19 0.04 15.28
CA SER A 23 -7.16 0.33 14.22
C SER A 23 -7.31 -0.88 13.30
N LEU A 24 -8.55 -1.23 12.94
CA LEU A 24 -8.87 -2.34 12.07
C LEU A 24 -9.54 -1.85 10.78
N ARG A 25 -9.04 -2.31 9.63
CA ARG A 25 -9.54 -1.95 8.32
C ARG A 25 -10.04 -3.16 7.58
N ILE A 26 -11.14 -2.97 6.86
CA ILE A 26 -11.66 -3.95 5.91
C ILE A 26 -10.94 -3.69 4.59
N LEU A 27 -10.27 -4.73 4.09
CA LEU A 27 -9.55 -4.73 2.83
C LEU A 27 -10.29 -5.60 1.82
N LYS A 28 -10.23 -5.21 0.55
CA LYS A 28 -10.76 -5.98 -0.58
C LYS A 28 -9.62 -6.28 -1.54
N ASP A 29 -9.44 -7.56 -1.85
CA ASP A 29 -8.49 -7.98 -2.87
C ASP A 29 -9.06 -7.77 -4.29
N ARG A 30 -8.26 -8.07 -5.31
CA ARG A 30 -8.67 -7.95 -6.73
C ARG A 30 -9.82 -8.87 -7.12
N LYS A 31 -9.99 -10.00 -6.43
CA LYS A 31 -11.06 -10.97 -6.66
C LYS A 31 -12.33 -10.61 -5.87
N GLY A 32 -12.27 -9.55 -5.07
CA GLY A 32 -13.35 -9.09 -4.21
C GLY A 32 -13.43 -9.80 -2.86
N LYS A 33 -12.47 -10.65 -2.51
CA LYS A 33 -12.39 -11.28 -1.19
C LYS A 33 -12.11 -10.21 -0.15
N LEU A 34 -12.89 -10.25 0.93
CA LEU A 34 -12.72 -9.36 2.07
C LEU A 34 -11.76 -9.97 3.10
N GLN A 35 -10.93 -9.11 3.68
CA GLN A 35 -9.98 -9.43 4.73
C GLN A 35 -9.94 -8.29 5.75
N VAL A 36 -9.44 -8.54 6.96
CA VAL A 36 -9.29 -7.51 7.99
C VAL A 36 -7.81 -7.39 8.33
N ALA A 37 -7.29 -6.17 8.36
CA ALA A 37 -5.91 -5.90 8.71
C ALA A 37 -5.83 -4.86 9.82
N THR A 38 -4.77 -4.96 10.62
CA THR A 38 -4.36 -3.90 11.53
C THR A 38 -3.74 -2.73 10.74
N ASP A 39 -3.97 -1.51 11.21
CA ASP A 39 -3.59 -0.27 10.49
C ASP A 39 -2.79 0.67 11.39
N PRO A 40 -1.44 0.59 11.36
CA PRO A 40 -0.57 1.56 12.01
C PRO A 40 -0.35 2.83 11.16
N VAL A 41 -0.86 2.88 9.93
CA VAL A 41 -0.56 3.92 8.93
C VAL A 41 -1.59 5.05 8.96
N GLY A 42 -2.85 4.75 9.29
CA GLY A 42 -3.94 5.74 9.30
C GLY A 42 -4.67 5.85 7.97
N THR A 43 -4.90 4.70 7.33
CA THR A 43 -5.56 4.62 6.03
C THR A 43 -7.04 5.00 6.06
N ARG A 44 -7.59 5.31 4.87
CA ARG A 44 -8.99 5.66 4.65
C ARG A 44 -9.59 4.81 3.54
N PRO A 45 -10.93 4.60 3.52
CA PRO A 45 -11.60 3.96 2.40
C PRO A 45 -11.19 4.58 1.05
N GLY A 46 -10.92 3.73 0.06
CA GLY A 46 -10.42 4.11 -1.26
C GLY A 46 -8.90 4.03 -1.40
N ASN A 47 -8.13 4.08 -0.31
CA ASN A 47 -6.67 3.92 -0.40
C ASN A 47 -6.29 2.53 -0.90
N TRP A 48 -5.31 2.49 -1.80
CA TRP A 48 -4.61 1.28 -2.18
C TRP A 48 -3.43 1.07 -1.24
N VAL A 49 -3.24 -0.15 -0.78
CA VAL A 49 -2.24 -0.49 0.23
C VAL A 49 -1.52 -1.79 -0.12
N PHE A 50 -0.30 -1.95 0.36
CA PHE A 50 0.32 -3.26 0.47
C PHE A 50 0.24 -3.77 1.91
N THR A 51 0.15 -5.09 2.06
CA THR A 51 0.05 -5.74 3.38
C THR A 51 1.23 -6.65 3.65
N ALA A 52 1.61 -6.74 4.93
CA ALA A 52 2.50 -7.75 5.48
C ALA A 52 1.67 -8.80 6.22
N SER A 53 1.92 -10.08 5.95
CA SER A 53 1.15 -11.20 6.52
C SER A 53 2.01 -12.14 7.36
N GLY A 54 1.37 -12.94 8.21
CA GLY A 54 2.00 -13.87 9.12
C GLY A 54 2.85 -13.15 10.17
N SER A 55 4.01 -13.72 10.50
CA SER A 55 4.92 -13.14 11.50
C SER A 55 5.45 -11.75 11.11
N ALA A 56 5.56 -11.46 9.81
CA ALA A 56 5.97 -10.15 9.32
C ALA A 56 4.96 -9.04 9.66
N GLY A 57 3.68 -9.37 9.80
CA GLY A 57 2.65 -8.40 10.19
C GLY A 57 2.93 -7.77 11.55
N ARG A 58 3.39 -8.57 12.53
CA ARG A 58 3.72 -8.08 13.87
C ARG A 58 4.88 -7.07 13.85
N TYR A 59 5.87 -7.26 12.99
CA TYR A 59 6.95 -6.28 12.82
C TYR A 59 6.48 -5.02 12.09
N ALA A 60 5.57 -5.15 11.13
CA ALA A 60 4.99 -4.00 10.43
C ALA A 60 4.11 -3.13 11.34
N MET A 61 3.57 -3.69 12.43
CA MET A 61 2.85 -2.92 13.45
C MET A 61 3.74 -1.99 14.28
N GLY A 62 5.06 -2.17 14.23
CA GLY A 62 6.00 -1.47 15.11
C GLY A 62 6.13 -2.06 16.52
N ASP A 63 5.31 -3.06 16.85
CA ASP A 63 5.38 -3.83 18.09
C ASP A 63 5.10 -5.32 17.81
N ALA A 64 6.14 -6.14 17.97
CA ALA A 64 6.09 -7.57 17.67
C ALA A 64 5.22 -8.39 18.66
N SER A 65 4.81 -7.80 19.77
CA SER A 65 3.91 -8.43 20.76
C SER A 65 2.44 -8.39 20.35
N ILE A 66 2.07 -7.48 19.42
CA ILE A 66 0.70 -7.36 18.92
C ILE A 66 0.31 -8.63 18.15
N LEU A 67 -0.81 -9.24 18.56
CA LEU A 67 -1.33 -10.48 18.01
C LEU A 67 -2.09 -10.24 16.71
N THR A 68 -1.36 -10.00 15.63
CA THR A 68 -1.91 -9.84 14.27
C THR A 68 -1.20 -10.77 13.28
N ASP A 69 -1.96 -11.20 12.27
CA ASP A 69 -1.49 -12.00 11.14
C ASP A 69 -1.53 -11.21 9.81
N LEU A 70 -2.08 -10.00 9.80
CA LEU A 70 -2.17 -9.13 8.64
C LEU A 70 -2.15 -7.65 9.04
N THR A 71 -1.19 -6.92 8.48
CA THR A 71 -0.95 -5.52 8.79
C THR A 71 -0.75 -4.70 7.52
N ILE A 72 -1.33 -3.50 7.49
CA ILE A 72 -1.08 -2.53 6.42
C ILE A 72 0.34 -1.98 6.58
N GLY A 73 1.16 -2.16 5.54
CA GLY A 73 2.54 -1.67 5.54
C GLY A 73 2.69 -0.26 4.98
N GLY A 74 1.76 0.19 4.14
CA GLY A 74 1.80 1.53 3.55
C GLY A 74 0.71 1.78 2.52
N ILE A 75 0.46 3.06 2.25
CA ILE A 75 -0.40 3.54 1.16
C ILE A 75 0.44 3.56 -0.12
N ILE A 76 -0.17 3.15 -1.23
CA ILE A 76 0.45 3.15 -2.55
C ILE A 76 -0.08 4.36 -3.31
N ASP A 77 0.81 5.30 -3.59
CA ASP A 77 0.51 6.47 -4.41
C ASP A 77 0.42 6.11 -5.89
N HIS A 78 -0.44 6.82 -6.63
CA HIS A 78 -0.62 6.66 -8.07
C HIS A 78 -0.88 5.22 -8.54
N TRP A 79 -1.55 4.42 -7.69
CA TRP A 79 -1.89 3.05 -8.02
C TRP A 79 -3.13 2.99 -8.92
N GLU A 80 -2.95 2.55 -10.16
CA GLU A 80 -4.05 2.21 -11.06
C GLU A 80 -4.26 0.69 -11.10
N PRO A 81 -5.43 0.19 -10.66
CA PRO A 81 -5.80 -1.21 -10.84
C PRO A 81 -5.75 -1.57 -12.33
N GLU A 82 -5.31 -2.78 -12.68
CA GLU A 82 -5.16 -3.19 -14.08
C GLU A 82 -6.47 -3.08 -14.88
N THR A 83 -7.62 -3.13 -14.20
CA THR A 83 -8.93 -2.88 -14.81
C THR A 83 -9.10 -1.43 -15.27
N LEU A 84 -8.62 -0.44 -14.49
CA LEU A 84 -8.64 0.97 -14.86
C LEU A 84 -7.53 1.30 -15.87
N ALA A 85 -6.33 0.73 -15.69
CA ALA A 85 -5.20 0.94 -16.60
C ALA A 85 -5.46 0.44 -18.03
N ARG A 86 -6.29 -0.61 -18.21
CA ARG A 86 -6.71 -1.08 -19.55
C ARG A 86 -7.76 -0.21 -20.21
N THR A 87 -8.52 0.56 -19.44
CA THR A 87 -9.59 1.43 -19.95
C THR A 87 -9.10 2.87 -20.12
N ALA A 88 -7.98 3.23 -19.51
CA ALA A 88 -7.36 4.53 -19.69
C ALA A 88 -6.89 4.71 -21.16
N PRO A 89 -7.33 5.78 -21.86
CA PRO A 89 -6.77 6.10 -23.16
C PRO A 89 -5.27 6.39 -23.01
N ALA A 90 -4.47 5.95 -23.97
CA ALA A 90 -3.00 6.01 -23.98
C ALA A 90 -2.46 7.46 -24.15
N THR A 91 -2.98 8.42 -23.40
CA THR A 91 -2.68 9.84 -23.56
C THR A 91 -2.07 10.35 -22.25
N SER A 92 -0.74 10.54 -22.27
CA SER A 92 0.12 11.32 -21.34
C SER A 92 1.32 10.62 -20.66
N ARG A 93 1.89 9.54 -21.24
CA ARG A 93 3.30 9.19 -20.93
C ARG A 93 4.28 10.05 -21.76
N ALA A 94 4.27 11.35 -21.51
CA ALA A 94 5.26 12.33 -21.92
C ALA A 94 5.23 13.40 -20.81
N THR A 95 6.28 13.76 -20.06
CA THR A 95 7.70 13.88 -20.36
C THR A 95 8.43 14.11 -19.03
N SER A 96 9.53 13.41 -18.75
CA SER A 96 10.65 13.96 -17.96
C SER A 96 11.92 13.13 -18.16
N GLN A 97 12.37 13.00 -19.41
CA GLN A 97 13.79 12.77 -19.67
C GLN A 97 14.42 14.14 -19.93
N ALA A 98 15.15 14.63 -18.94
CA ALA A 98 16.04 15.76 -19.13
C ALA A 98 17.17 15.33 -20.09
N PRO A 99 17.55 16.14 -21.08
CA PRO A 99 18.67 15.81 -21.95
C PRO A 99 19.98 15.87 -21.16
N ALA A 100 20.82 14.85 -21.32
CA ALA A 100 22.19 14.84 -20.80
C ALA A 100 23.02 15.95 -21.48
N PRO A 101 23.96 16.61 -20.77
CA PRO A 101 24.81 17.62 -21.38
C PRO A 101 25.84 16.96 -22.32
N ASP A 102 25.92 17.48 -23.54
CA ASP A 102 26.96 17.15 -24.52
C ASP A 102 28.34 17.45 -23.94
N SER A 103 29.17 16.42 -23.75
CA SER A 103 30.59 16.58 -23.47
C SER A 103 31.33 16.94 -24.76
N GLY A 104 31.41 18.24 -25.06
CA GLY A 104 32.29 18.77 -26.10
C GLY A 104 33.75 18.56 -25.73
N ALA A 105 34.40 17.59 -26.36
CA ALA A 105 35.85 17.42 -26.32
C ALA A 105 36.51 18.55 -27.10
N ALA A 106 37.01 19.56 -26.38
CA ALA A 106 37.94 20.54 -26.93
C ALA A 106 39.30 19.86 -27.15
N GLN A 107 39.68 19.68 -28.41
CA GLN A 107 41.06 19.46 -28.82
C GLN A 107 41.84 20.76 -28.61
N ALA A 108 42.98 20.69 -27.93
CA ALA A 108 43.95 21.78 -27.86
C ALA A 108 45.38 21.20 -27.86
N ALA A 109 46.17 21.75 -28.79
CA ALA A 109 47.63 21.78 -28.93
C ALA A 109 48.36 20.44 -29.21
#